data_AF-A0A813GJ59-F1
#
_entry.id   AF-A0A813GJ59-F1
#
_cell.length_a   1.000
_cell.length_b   1.000
_cell.length_c   1.000
_cell.angle_alpha   90.00
_cell.angle_beta   90.00
_cell.angle_gamma   90.00
#
_symmetry.space_group_name_H-M   'P 1'
#
loop_
_entity.id
_entity.type
_entity.pdbx_description
1 polymer ?
#
loop_
_entity_poly.entity_id
_entity_poly.type
_entity_poly.pdbx_seq_one_letter_code
_entity_poly.pdbx_strand_id
1 'polypeptide(L)'
;ERLERVNKARDSMKPLLEVSSHFQNRCETIFSEFRVACVHLRREQDSMDSVQEKQVAWQFLCKLCKDRPFLHDRVHEVLKILMLSPAWMKAFVDDPECKISVLPPGIQEEFRKRAEKAESGELSPTAPPRAAPSEPADACMAMKLTGSMAVVVQRCVRARLLVDEDVGRWAEIGHGLFVAVSFTEHATAEKVVPAARFLLTAKLSKSGGQQGRNTSTFAGDAESVVSLCRRGQEQGILVMPQA
;
A
#
# COMPACT_ATOMS: atom_id res chain seq x y z
N GLU A 1 8.90 -6.27 -21.34
CA GLU A 1 9.09 -6.31 -19.86
C GLU A 1 7.94 -5.71 -19.02
N ARG A 2 7.65 -4.39 -19.05
CA ARG A 2 6.64 -3.80 -18.14
C ARG A 2 5.24 -4.37 -18.32
N LEU A 3 4.80 -4.48 -19.58
CA LEU A 3 3.52 -5.09 -19.96
C LEU A 3 3.42 -6.56 -19.51
N GLU A 4 4.50 -7.33 -19.67
CA GLU A 4 4.55 -8.74 -19.26
C GLU A 4 4.37 -8.88 -17.74
N ARG A 5 4.87 -7.93 -16.94
CA ARG A 5 4.64 -7.91 -15.49
C ARG A 5 3.17 -7.71 -15.14
N VAL A 6 2.44 -6.84 -15.85
CA VAL A 6 0.99 -6.67 -15.65
C VAL A 6 0.25 -7.96 -16.02
N ASN A 7 0.55 -8.54 -17.19
CA ASN A 7 -0.06 -9.79 -17.65
C ASN A 7 0.19 -10.93 -16.65
N LYS A 8 1.44 -11.10 -16.19
CA LYS A 8 1.81 -12.10 -15.19
C LYS A 8 1.09 -11.90 -13.85
N ALA A 9 1.01 -10.66 -13.36
CA ALA A 9 0.30 -10.35 -12.13
C ALA A 9 -1.20 -10.64 -12.26
N ARG A 10 -1.81 -10.26 -13.39
CA ARG A 10 -3.21 -10.61 -13.72
C ARG A 10 -3.42 -12.12 -13.76
N ASP A 11 -2.56 -12.89 -14.43
CA ASP A 11 -2.70 -14.36 -14.50
C ASP A 11 -2.62 -15.00 -13.11
N SER A 12 -1.84 -14.41 -12.22
CA SER A 12 -1.74 -14.82 -10.82
C SER A 12 -3.01 -14.49 -10.01
N MET A 13 -3.88 -13.59 -10.48
CA MET A 13 -5.17 -13.27 -9.84
C MET A 13 -6.24 -14.33 -10.10
N LYS A 14 -6.23 -15.00 -11.25
CA LYS A 14 -7.23 -16.02 -11.61
C LYS A 14 -7.44 -17.07 -10.52
N PRO A 15 -6.41 -17.79 -10.03
CA PRO A 15 -6.59 -18.80 -8.97
C PRO A 15 -7.01 -18.20 -7.61
N LEU A 16 -6.83 -16.89 -7.40
CA LEU A 16 -7.28 -16.19 -6.19
C LEU A 16 -8.78 -15.88 -6.23
N LEU A 17 -9.35 -15.72 -7.42
CA LEU A 17 -10.78 -15.50 -7.57
C LEU A 17 -11.59 -16.76 -7.29
N GLU A 18 -11.09 -17.91 -7.76
CA GLU A 18 -11.72 -19.22 -7.61
C GLU A 18 -11.68 -19.76 -6.17
N VAL A 19 -10.54 -19.60 -5.47
CA VAL A 19 -10.31 -20.22 -4.17
C VAL A 19 -10.16 -19.16 -3.07
N SER A 20 -11.16 -19.03 -2.20
CA SER A 20 -11.18 -18.05 -1.11
C SER A 20 -9.98 -18.16 -0.16
N SER A 21 -9.49 -19.36 0.14
CA SER A 21 -8.32 -19.53 1.01
C SER A 21 -7.04 -18.98 0.38
N HIS A 22 -6.86 -19.12 -0.93
CA HIS A 22 -5.74 -18.51 -1.64
C HIS A 22 -5.84 -16.98 -1.60
N PHE A 23 -7.05 -16.44 -1.82
CA PHE A 23 -7.28 -15.00 -1.75
C PHE A 23 -6.82 -14.42 -0.41
N GLN A 24 -7.30 -14.98 0.70
CA GLN A 24 -7.00 -14.48 2.05
C GLN A 24 -5.50 -14.42 2.35
N ASN A 25 -4.73 -15.38 1.83
CA ASN A 25 -3.30 -15.54 2.13
C ASN A 25 -2.37 -14.81 1.16
N ARG A 26 -2.78 -14.60 -0.09
CA ARG A 26 -1.88 -14.15 -1.16
C ARG A 26 -2.32 -12.88 -1.88
N CYS A 27 -3.54 -12.38 -1.65
CA CYS A 27 -4.06 -11.22 -2.37
C CYS A 27 -3.16 -9.99 -2.24
N GLU A 28 -2.58 -9.72 -1.06
CA GLU A 28 -1.74 -8.54 -0.85
C GLU A 28 -0.44 -8.57 -1.66
N THR A 29 0.16 -9.75 -1.78
CA THR A 29 1.40 -9.93 -2.55
C THR A 29 1.14 -9.69 -4.04
N ILE A 30 0.11 -10.36 -4.59
CA ILE A 30 -0.26 -10.21 -6.00
C ILE A 30 -0.74 -8.79 -6.32
N PHE A 31 -1.50 -8.18 -5.41
CA PHE A 31 -1.93 -6.79 -5.56
C PHE A 31 -0.73 -5.83 -5.57
N SER A 32 0.26 -6.04 -4.71
CA SER A 32 1.47 -5.21 -4.66
C SER A 32 2.24 -5.26 -5.99
N GLU A 33 2.44 -6.46 -6.53
CA GLU A 33 3.10 -6.67 -7.84
C GLU A 33 2.32 -5.98 -8.97
N PHE A 34 1.00 -6.18 -9.01
CA PHE A 34 0.13 -5.54 -10.00
C PHE A 34 0.16 -4.01 -9.91
N ARG A 35 0.04 -3.47 -8.70
CA ARG A 35 0.08 -2.02 -8.46
C ARG A 35 1.38 -1.41 -8.98
N VAL A 36 2.53 -1.99 -8.65
CA VAL A 36 3.83 -1.49 -9.12
C VAL A 36 3.89 -1.50 -10.64
N ALA A 37 3.38 -2.56 -11.28
CA ALA A 37 3.34 -2.64 -12.75
C ALA A 37 2.42 -1.57 -13.36
N CYS A 38 1.24 -1.32 -12.77
CA CYS A 38 0.34 -0.24 -13.21
C CYS A 38 0.99 1.14 -13.08
N VAL A 39 1.65 1.43 -11.95
CA VAL A 39 2.34 2.71 -11.73
C VAL A 39 3.42 2.96 -12.77
N HIS A 40 4.19 1.93 -13.15
CA HIS A 40 5.21 2.06 -14.18
C HIS A 40 4.65 2.35 -15.58
N LEU A 41 3.45 1.87 -15.88
CA LEU A 41 2.79 2.07 -17.17
C LEU A 41 1.82 3.26 -17.20
N ARG A 42 1.72 4.05 -16.12
CA ARG A 42 0.78 5.19 -16.04
C ARG A 42 0.93 6.22 -17.17
N ARG A 43 2.12 6.31 -17.78
CA ARG A 43 2.43 7.22 -18.91
C ARG A 43 2.32 6.54 -20.27
N GLU A 44 2.16 5.23 -20.32
CA GLU A 44 2.17 4.39 -21.52
C GLU A 44 0.78 3.75 -21.70
N GLN A 45 -0.24 4.59 -21.91
CA GLN A 45 -1.64 4.14 -21.97
C GLN A 45 -1.90 3.13 -23.08
N ASP A 46 -1.27 3.28 -24.24
CA ASP A 46 -1.38 2.31 -25.34
C ASP A 46 -0.89 0.91 -24.92
N SER A 47 0.16 0.85 -24.10
CA SER A 47 0.64 -0.41 -23.54
C SER A 47 -0.36 -0.96 -22.50
N MET A 48 -0.94 -0.10 -21.67
CA MET A 48 -2.00 -0.49 -20.73
C MET A 48 -3.22 -1.07 -21.44
N ASP A 49 -3.59 -0.51 -22.59
CA ASP A 49 -4.74 -0.93 -23.41
C ASP A 49 -4.53 -2.30 -24.05
N SER A 50 -3.28 -2.67 -24.31
CA SER A 50 -2.92 -3.97 -24.87
C SER A 50 -3.03 -5.14 -23.89
N VAL A 51 -3.28 -4.89 -22.59
CA VAL A 51 -3.45 -5.93 -21.57
C VAL A 51 -4.69 -6.77 -21.89
N GLN A 52 -4.53 -8.09 -21.94
CA GLN A 52 -5.62 -9.04 -22.18
C GLN A 52 -6.43 -9.28 -20.90
N GLU A 53 -7.67 -9.77 -21.03
CA GLU A 53 -8.51 -10.22 -19.90
C GLU A 53 -8.60 -9.20 -18.74
N LYS A 54 -8.89 -7.94 -19.08
CA LYS A 54 -8.97 -6.83 -18.12
C LYS A 54 -10.01 -7.07 -17.01
N GLN A 55 -11.05 -7.86 -17.32
CA GLN A 55 -12.12 -8.26 -16.40
C GLN A 55 -11.57 -8.97 -15.16
N VAL A 56 -10.58 -9.85 -15.32
CA VAL A 56 -9.96 -10.58 -14.19
C VAL A 56 -9.36 -9.62 -13.16
N ALA A 57 -8.67 -8.58 -13.64
CA ALA A 57 -8.10 -7.56 -12.77
C ALA A 57 -9.19 -6.73 -12.08
N TRP A 58 -10.28 -6.40 -12.78
CA TRP A 58 -11.41 -5.69 -12.19
C TRP A 58 -12.12 -6.48 -11.09
N GLN A 59 -12.46 -7.74 -11.36
CA GLN A 59 -13.07 -8.65 -10.39
C GLN A 59 -12.19 -8.81 -9.15
N PHE A 60 -10.87 -8.94 -9.36
CA PHE A 60 -9.91 -9.01 -8.26
C PHE A 60 -9.90 -7.72 -7.42
N LEU A 61 -9.87 -6.54 -8.04
CA LEU A 61 -9.90 -5.27 -7.33
C LEU A 61 -11.22 -5.05 -6.58
N CYS A 62 -12.37 -5.41 -7.16
CA CYS A 62 -13.66 -5.36 -6.49
C CYS A 62 -13.69 -6.29 -5.26
N LYS A 63 -13.24 -7.54 -5.41
CA LYS A 63 -13.13 -8.48 -4.29
C LYS A 63 -12.20 -7.97 -3.20
N LEU A 64 -11.06 -7.37 -3.59
CA LEU A 64 -10.09 -6.79 -2.65
C LEU A 64 -10.67 -5.61 -1.87
N CYS A 65 -11.39 -4.70 -2.53
CA CYS A 65 -12.07 -3.59 -1.86
C CYS A 65 -13.10 -4.04 -0.84
N LYS A 66 -13.82 -5.13 -1.14
CA LYS A 66 -14.81 -5.72 -0.23
C LYS A 66 -14.15 -6.38 0.99
N ASP A 67 -13.13 -7.19 0.75
CA ASP A 67 -12.54 -8.06 1.78
C ASP A 67 -11.42 -7.38 2.60
N ARG A 68 -10.83 -6.30 2.07
CA ARG A 68 -9.67 -5.60 2.66
C ARG A 68 -9.82 -4.07 2.64
N PRO A 69 -10.72 -3.48 3.46
CA PRO A 69 -10.94 -2.04 3.48
C PRO A 69 -9.69 -1.19 3.78
N PHE A 70 -8.75 -1.71 4.56
CA PHE A 70 -7.50 -1.01 4.87
C PHE A 70 -6.56 -0.83 3.66
N LEU A 71 -6.82 -1.50 2.54
CA LEU A 71 -6.08 -1.32 1.29
C LEU A 71 -6.71 -0.29 0.34
N HIS A 72 -7.85 0.31 0.71
CA HIS A 72 -8.60 1.25 -0.16
C HIS A 72 -7.74 2.37 -0.73
N ASP A 73 -6.85 2.98 0.04
CA ASP A 73 -5.96 4.05 -0.44
C ASP A 73 -5.05 3.58 -1.59
N ARG A 74 -4.52 2.36 -1.49
CA ARG A 74 -3.64 1.78 -2.51
C ARG A 74 -4.43 1.35 -3.74
N VAL A 75 -5.62 0.81 -3.54
CA VAL A 75 -6.52 0.44 -4.65
C VAL A 75 -6.97 1.70 -5.39
N HIS A 76 -7.31 2.76 -4.67
CA HIS A 76 -7.71 4.05 -5.23
C HIS A 76 -6.68 4.62 -6.21
N GLU A 77 -5.39 4.52 -5.90
CA GLU A 77 -4.31 4.91 -6.82
C GLU A 77 -4.32 4.08 -8.11
N VAL A 78 -4.43 2.75 -8.00
CA VAL A 78 -4.49 1.85 -9.17
C VAL A 78 -5.73 2.16 -10.02
N LEU A 79 -6.89 2.33 -9.39
CA LEU A 79 -8.13 2.69 -10.07
C LEU A 79 -7.99 3.98 -10.87
N LYS A 80 -7.38 5.03 -10.30
CA LYS A 80 -7.12 6.28 -11.02
C LYS A 80 -6.25 6.07 -12.26
N ILE A 81 -5.26 5.18 -12.20
CA ILE A 81 -4.42 4.87 -13.37
C ILE A 81 -5.23 4.15 -14.44
N LEU A 82 -6.00 3.12 -14.05
CA LEU A 82 -6.80 2.33 -14.98
C LEU A 82 -7.91 3.17 -15.63
N MET A 83 -8.51 4.11 -14.90
CA MET A 83 -9.54 5.04 -15.41
C MET A 83 -9.04 6.01 -16.48
N LEU A 84 -7.73 6.16 -16.66
CA LEU A 84 -7.17 6.94 -17.75
C LEU A 84 -7.31 6.23 -19.10
N SER A 85 -7.50 4.91 -19.09
CA SER A 85 -7.69 4.09 -20.28
C SER A 85 -9.18 3.88 -20.58
N PRO A 86 -9.65 4.27 -21.79
CA PRO A 86 -10.99 3.91 -22.28
C PRO A 86 -11.23 2.40 -22.35
N ALA A 87 -10.22 1.64 -22.77
CA ALA A 87 -10.33 0.18 -22.91
C ALA A 87 -10.57 -0.52 -21.57
N TRP A 88 -9.94 -0.03 -20.50
CA TRP A 88 -10.16 -0.53 -19.14
C TRP A 88 -11.51 -0.13 -18.59
N MET A 89 -11.97 1.09 -18.84
CA MET A 89 -13.32 1.53 -18.43
C MET A 89 -14.41 0.73 -19.13
N LYS A 90 -14.27 0.49 -20.44
CA LYS A 90 -15.19 -0.35 -21.18
C LYS A 90 -15.24 -1.77 -20.61
N ALA A 91 -14.08 -2.38 -20.35
CA ALA A 91 -14.02 -3.72 -19.76
C ALA A 91 -14.63 -3.81 -18.35
N PHE A 92 -14.65 -2.71 -17.58
CA PHE A 92 -15.36 -2.67 -16.30
C PHE A 92 -16.88 -2.64 -16.49
N VAL A 93 -17.37 -1.77 -17.38
CA VAL A 93 -18.81 -1.61 -17.65
C VAL A 93 -19.40 -2.88 -18.25
N ASP A 94 -18.66 -3.54 -19.13
CA ASP A 94 -19.09 -4.78 -19.80
C ASP A 94 -19.15 -5.98 -18.83
N ASP A 95 -18.54 -5.91 -17.64
CA ASP A 95 -18.49 -7.01 -16.67
C ASP A 95 -19.59 -6.88 -15.58
N PRO A 96 -20.62 -7.75 -15.58
CA PRO A 96 -21.72 -7.67 -14.62
C PRO A 96 -21.31 -8.01 -13.17
N GLU A 97 -20.15 -8.65 -12.97
CA GLU A 97 -19.64 -8.92 -11.62
C GLU A 97 -19.06 -7.67 -10.95
N CYS A 98 -18.67 -6.67 -11.76
CA CYS A 98 -18.03 -5.45 -11.30
C CYS A 98 -19.07 -4.39 -10.93
N LYS A 99 -19.27 -4.19 -9.62
CA LYS A 99 -20.22 -3.20 -9.08
C LYS A 99 -19.51 -1.97 -8.55
N ILE A 100 -19.92 -0.79 -9.03
CA ILE A 100 -19.38 0.51 -8.58
C ILE A 100 -19.54 0.69 -7.06
N SER A 101 -20.62 0.16 -6.47
CA SER A 101 -20.88 0.26 -5.04
C SER A 101 -19.86 -0.45 -4.14
N VAL A 102 -19.05 -1.35 -4.69
CA VAL A 102 -18.00 -2.08 -3.96
C VAL A 102 -16.66 -1.31 -3.95
N LEU A 103 -16.49 -0.33 -4.84
CA LEU A 103 -15.28 0.48 -4.92
C LEU A 103 -15.14 1.42 -3.71
N PRO A 104 -13.93 1.93 -3.40
CA PRO A 104 -13.74 2.87 -2.29
C PRO A 104 -14.63 4.11 -2.45
N PRO A 105 -15.29 4.59 -1.38
CA PRO A 105 -16.32 5.64 -1.48
C PRO A 105 -15.80 6.93 -2.13
N GLY A 106 -14.53 7.28 -1.92
CA GLY A 106 -13.92 8.49 -2.47
C GLY A 106 -13.76 8.51 -3.99
N ILE A 107 -13.91 7.37 -4.69
CA ILE A 107 -13.77 7.30 -6.16
C ILE A 107 -15.09 7.01 -6.88
N GLN A 108 -16.14 6.58 -6.17
CA GLN A 108 -17.37 6.06 -6.81
C GLN A 108 -18.02 7.08 -7.75
N GLU A 109 -18.05 8.35 -7.37
CA GLU A 109 -18.65 9.42 -8.18
C GLU A 109 -17.85 9.73 -9.44
N GLU A 110 -16.52 9.81 -9.32
CA GLU A 110 -15.63 9.99 -10.47
C GLU A 110 -15.75 8.81 -11.44
N PHE A 111 -15.87 7.59 -10.89
CA PHE A 111 -16.05 6.38 -11.64
C PHE A 111 -17.37 6.35 -12.40
N ARG A 112 -18.49 6.72 -11.75
CA ARG A 112 -19.81 6.81 -12.39
C ARG A 112 -19.78 7.79 -13.57
N LYS A 113 -19.26 9.00 -13.36
CA LYS A 113 -19.12 10.02 -14.40
C LYS A 113 -18.27 9.55 -15.59
N ARG A 114 -17.24 8.74 -15.35
CA ARG A 114 -16.39 8.18 -16.40
C ARG A 114 -17.05 7.01 -17.13
N ALA A 115 -17.82 6.18 -16.42
CA ALA A 115 -18.56 5.07 -17.00
C ALA A 115 -19.66 5.58 -17.95
N GLU A 116 -20.45 6.58 -17.54
CA GLU A 116 -21.48 7.22 -18.39
C GLU A 116 -20.89 7.78 -19.69
N LYS A 117 -19.70 8.41 -19.60
CA LYS A 117 -18.96 8.89 -20.77
C LYS A 117 -18.47 7.75 -21.68
N ALA A 118 -18.12 6.60 -21.09
CA ALA A 118 -17.69 5.42 -21.84
C ALA A 118 -18.85 4.82 -22.65
N GLU A 119 -20.03 4.72 -22.04
CA GLU A 119 -21.26 4.24 -22.70
C GLU A 119 -21.71 5.17 -23.82
N SER A 120 -21.57 6.48 -23.63
CA SER A 120 -21.96 7.48 -24.63
C SER A 120 -21.07 7.49 -25.89
N GLY A 121 -19.98 6.73 -25.92
CA GLY A 121 -19.01 6.74 -27.02
C GLY A 121 -18.19 8.03 -27.15
N GLU A 122 -18.38 8.99 -26.23
CA GLU A 122 -17.67 10.28 -26.20
C GLU A 122 -16.27 10.21 -25.59
N LEU A 123 -15.74 9.00 -25.36
CA LEU A 123 -14.33 8.83 -25.00
C LEU A 123 -13.43 9.05 -26.23
N SER A 124 -13.51 10.23 -26.83
CA SER A 124 -12.39 10.74 -27.58
C SER A 124 -11.23 10.85 -26.59
N PRO A 125 -10.06 10.22 -26.85
CA PRO A 125 -8.91 10.36 -25.99
C PRO A 125 -8.61 11.85 -25.92
N THR A 126 -9.05 12.47 -24.83
CA THR A 126 -8.69 13.85 -24.54
C THR A 126 -7.23 13.76 -24.21
N ALA A 127 -6.40 13.83 -25.26
CA ALA A 127 -4.97 13.91 -25.14
C ALA A 127 -4.75 14.98 -24.07
N PRO A 128 -4.07 14.67 -22.95
CA PRO A 128 -3.77 15.69 -21.96
C PRO A 128 -3.19 16.86 -22.74
N PRO A 129 -3.73 18.08 -22.60
CA PRO A 129 -3.43 19.20 -23.49
C PRO A 129 -1.93 19.24 -23.69
N ARG A 130 -1.51 18.95 -24.94
CA ARG A 130 -0.10 18.87 -25.31
C ARG A 130 0.41 20.28 -25.15
N ALA A 131 0.98 20.56 -23.97
CA ALA A 131 1.40 21.89 -23.58
C ALA A 131 2.31 22.43 -24.69
N ALA A 132 1.87 23.52 -25.32
CA ALA A 132 2.77 24.35 -26.12
C ALA A 132 3.95 24.74 -25.23
N PRO A 133 5.15 24.97 -25.78
CA PRO A 133 6.29 25.50 -25.03
C PRO A 133 6.01 26.96 -24.66
N SER A 134 5.14 27.18 -23.67
CA SER A 134 4.95 28.47 -23.02
C SER A 134 5.99 28.59 -21.91
N GLU A 135 6.63 29.76 -21.88
CA GLU A 135 7.57 30.29 -20.90
C GLU A 135 7.27 29.92 -19.44
N PRO A 136 8.30 29.93 -18.55
CA PRO A 136 8.22 29.38 -17.19
C PRO A 136 7.27 30.19 -16.30
N ALA A 137 5.98 29.85 -16.35
CA ALA A 137 5.01 30.26 -15.38
C ALA A 137 4.94 29.21 -14.27
N ASP A 138 5.36 29.62 -13.07
CA ASP A 138 5.30 28.94 -11.77
C ASP A 138 3.87 28.52 -11.35
N ALA A 139 3.25 27.60 -12.08
CA ALA A 139 1.96 27.03 -11.71
C ALA A 139 1.94 25.54 -11.96
N CYS A 140 2.87 24.83 -11.30
CA CYS A 140 2.76 23.41 -11.08
C CYS A 140 1.58 23.19 -10.10
N MET A 141 0.38 22.97 -10.62
CA MET A 141 -0.70 22.28 -9.92
C MET A 141 -0.31 20.79 -9.77
N ALA A 142 0.83 20.54 -9.14
CA ALA A 142 1.08 19.28 -8.48
C ALA A 142 -0.05 19.12 -7.46
N MET A 143 -0.76 18.00 -7.48
CA MET A 143 -1.51 17.57 -6.30
C MET A 143 -0.49 17.41 -5.18
N LYS A 144 -0.26 18.51 -4.45
CA LYS A 144 0.76 18.62 -3.43
C LYS A 144 0.32 17.76 -2.24
N LEU A 145 0.99 16.63 -2.16
CA LEU A 145 1.64 16.10 -0.95
C LEU A 145 0.68 15.49 0.07
N THR A 146 0.29 14.24 -0.19
CA THR A 146 0.05 13.31 0.93
C THR A 146 1.40 13.16 1.64
N GLY A 147 1.62 13.91 2.72
CA GLY A 147 2.80 13.72 3.54
C GLY A 147 2.96 12.26 3.90
N SER A 148 4.17 11.75 3.73
CA SER A 148 4.53 10.37 3.99
C SER A 148 5.36 10.29 5.27
N MET A 149 5.28 9.13 5.91
CA MET A 149 6.08 8.83 7.10
C MET A 149 6.81 7.53 6.81
N ALA A 150 8.13 7.55 7.00
CA ALA A 150 8.98 6.37 6.90
C ALA A 150 9.32 5.89 8.31
N VAL A 151 9.26 4.57 8.51
CA VAL A 151 9.58 3.94 9.80
C VAL A 151 10.54 2.79 9.56
N VAL A 152 11.66 2.80 10.27
CA VAL A 152 12.61 1.68 10.32
C VAL A 152 12.51 1.05 11.70
N VAL A 153 12.27 -0.27 11.73
CA VAL A 153 12.10 -1.03 12.97
C VAL A 153 13.20 -2.05 13.08
N GLN A 154 13.90 -2.04 14.21
CA GLN A 154 14.94 -3.00 14.53
C GLN A 154 14.62 -3.70 15.85
N ARG A 155 14.82 -5.01 15.88
CA ARG A 155 14.76 -5.78 17.13
C ARG A 155 16.06 -5.59 17.88
N CYS A 156 15.97 -5.31 19.18
CA CYS A 156 17.15 -5.17 20.03
C CYS A 156 16.99 -5.96 21.32
N VAL A 157 18.13 -6.46 21.82
CA VAL A 157 18.23 -7.01 23.18
C VAL A 157 18.38 -5.88 24.19
N ARG A 158 19.01 -4.78 23.76
CA ARG A 158 19.22 -3.56 24.53
C ARG A 158 19.41 -2.42 23.54
N ALA A 159 18.84 -1.25 23.83
CA ALA A 159 19.10 -0.03 23.06
C ALA A 159 19.23 1.17 24.01
N ARG A 160 20.15 2.08 23.69
CA ARG A 160 20.40 3.29 24.46
C ARG A 160 20.48 4.50 23.52
N LEU A 161 19.78 5.58 23.86
CA LEU A 161 19.72 6.81 23.08
C LEU A 161 20.09 7.98 23.98
N LEU A 162 21.05 8.81 23.55
CA LEU A 162 21.38 10.07 24.21
C LEU A 162 20.24 11.06 23.94
N VAL A 163 19.59 11.52 25.00
CA VAL A 163 18.44 12.45 24.92
C VAL A 163 18.86 13.88 25.15
N ASP A 164 19.87 14.09 26.00
CA ASP A 164 20.39 15.39 26.38
C ASP A 164 21.91 15.29 26.48
N GLU A 165 22.62 15.97 25.59
CA GLU A 165 24.08 15.94 25.50
C GLU A 165 24.72 16.73 26.66
N ASP A 166 24.11 17.86 27.04
CA ASP A 166 24.65 18.75 28.07
C ASP A 166 24.67 18.09 29.45
N VAL A 167 23.61 17.33 29.76
CA VAL A 167 23.47 16.59 31.03
C VAL A 167 23.98 15.15 30.91
N GLY A 168 24.34 14.71 29.71
CA GLY A 168 24.72 13.32 29.45
C GLY A 168 23.60 12.33 29.78
N ARG A 169 22.34 12.70 29.55
CA ARG A 169 21.16 11.90 29.89
C ARG A 169 20.86 10.88 28.81
N TRP A 170 20.75 9.61 29.20
CA TRP A 170 20.43 8.51 28.29
C TRP A 170 19.06 7.91 28.59
N ALA A 171 18.28 7.65 27.55
CA ALA A 171 17.14 6.74 27.59
C ALA A 171 17.62 5.33 27.24
N GLU A 172 17.13 4.32 27.96
CA GLU A 172 17.51 2.93 27.75
C GLU A 172 16.27 2.03 27.73
N ILE A 173 16.31 1.03 26.85
CA ILE A 173 15.39 -0.11 26.88
C ILE A 173 16.18 -1.42 26.88
N GLY A 174 15.60 -2.45 27.50
CA GLY A 174 16.05 -3.84 27.38
C GLY A 174 15.56 -4.47 26.08
N HIS A 175 15.04 -5.70 26.18
CA HIS A 175 14.48 -6.43 25.03
C HIS A 175 13.29 -5.68 24.44
N GLY A 176 13.31 -5.46 23.12
CA GLY A 176 12.24 -4.70 22.49
C GLY A 176 12.51 -4.26 21.06
N LEU A 177 11.89 -3.13 20.70
CA LEU A 177 11.97 -2.52 19.38
C LEU A 177 12.62 -1.13 19.46
N PHE A 178 13.63 -0.92 18.62
CA PHE A 178 14.13 0.40 18.28
C PHE A 178 13.42 0.87 17.01
N VAL A 179 12.83 2.07 17.05
CA VAL A 179 11.99 2.62 15.98
C VAL A 179 12.54 3.97 15.57
N ALA A 180 13.09 4.07 14.36
CA ALA A 180 13.48 5.34 13.76
C ALA A 180 12.36 5.85 12.87
N VAL A 181 11.94 7.10 13.06
CA VAL A 181 10.79 7.70 12.36
C VAL A 181 11.24 8.96 11.63
N SER A 182 10.97 9.03 10.33
CA SER A 182 11.16 10.23 9.51
C SER A 182 9.83 10.66 8.91
N PHE A 183 9.58 11.96 8.90
CA PHE A 183 8.40 12.58 8.32
C PHE A 183 8.81 13.37 7.09
N THR A 184 8.11 13.18 5.97
CA THR A 184 8.29 14.08 4.82
C THR A 184 7.47 15.35 5.02
N GLU A 185 7.76 16.36 4.21
CA GLU A 185 6.98 17.59 4.16
C GLU A 185 5.47 17.27 4.04
N HIS A 186 4.66 17.94 4.87
CA HIS A 186 3.19 17.77 4.98
C HIS A 186 2.68 16.49 5.67
N ALA A 187 3.51 15.73 6.39
CA ALA A 187 3.01 14.61 7.17
C ALA A 187 2.09 15.08 8.30
N THR A 188 0.89 14.50 8.39
CA THR A 188 -0.10 14.83 9.42
C THR A 188 -0.09 13.80 10.57
N ALA A 189 -0.54 14.23 11.75
CA ALA A 189 -0.69 13.35 12.91
C ALA A 189 -1.60 12.14 12.65
N GLU A 190 -2.50 12.23 11.67
CA GLU A 190 -3.38 11.14 11.25
C GLU A 190 -2.62 9.89 10.77
N LYS A 191 -1.38 10.05 10.29
CA LYS A 191 -0.54 8.92 9.87
C LYS A 191 0.14 8.20 11.03
N VAL A 192 0.25 8.84 12.20
CA VAL A 192 0.92 8.29 13.38
C VAL A 192 0.09 7.15 13.98
N VAL A 193 -1.22 7.32 14.10
CA VAL A 193 -2.10 6.33 14.76
C VAL A 193 -2.10 4.98 14.04
N PRO A 194 -2.29 4.89 12.71
CA PRO A 194 -2.21 3.62 11.98
C PRO A 194 -0.83 2.96 12.08
N ALA A 195 0.24 3.74 12.04
CA ALA A 195 1.59 3.17 12.15
C ALA A 195 1.91 2.67 13.55
N ALA A 196 1.53 3.41 14.60
CA ALA A 196 1.65 2.95 15.97
C ALA A 196 0.86 1.65 16.18
N ARG A 197 -0.38 1.59 15.67
CA ARG A 197 -1.18 0.36 15.68
C ARG A 197 -0.45 -0.78 14.99
N PHE A 198 0.08 -0.55 13.78
CA PHE A 198 0.83 -1.56 13.04
C PHE A 198 2.07 -2.04 13.81
N LEU A 199 2.89 -1.14 14.36
CA LEU A 199 4.09 -1.49 15.12
C LEU A 199 3.78 -2.37 16.34
N LEU A 200 2.65 -2.10 17.00
CA LEU A 200 2.22 -2.83 18.19
C LEU A 200 1.60 -4.20 17.88
N THR A 201 0.90 -4.33 16.75
CA THR A 201 0.17 -5.56 16.37
C THR A 201 0.93 -6.46 15.39
N ALA A 202 1.89 -5.93 14.64
CA ALA A 202 2.70 -6.70 13.71
C ALA A 202 3.65 -7.64 14.47
N LYS A 203 3.96 -8.79 13.85
CA LYS A 203 4.89 -9.80 14.37
C LYS A 203 6.34 -9.35 14.23
N LEU A 204 6.72 -8.35 15.04
CA LEU A 204 8.01 -7.68 14.96
C LEU A 204 8.91 -7.93 16.15
N SER A 205 8.45 -8.57 17.23
CA SER A 205 9.26 -8.82 18.42
C SER A 205 9.46 -10.32 18.68
N LYS A 206 10.28 -10.66 19.68
CA LYS A 206 10.51 -12.02 20.17
C LYS A 206 10.35 -12.04 21.68
N SER A 207 9.80 -13.12 22.20
CA SER A 207 9.78 -13.35 23.65
C SER A 207 11.20 -13.48 24.18
N GLY A 208 11.50 -12.80 25.29
CA GLY A 208 12.80 -12.89 25.99
C GLY A 208 13.02 -14.22 26.71
N GLY A 209 12.30 -15.27 26.32
CA GLY A 209 12.27 -16.56 27.03
C GLY A 209 13.58 -17.34 26.85
N GLN A 210 14.33 -17.44 27.96
CA GLN A 210 15.44 -18.36 28.23
C GLN A 210 16.30 -18.78 27.03
N GLN A 211 17.46 -18.14 26.88
CA GLN A 211 18.61 -18.54 26.05
C GLN A 211 19.21 -19.94 26.39
N GLY A 212 18.43 -20.86 26.97
CA GLY A 212 18.93 -22.09 27.58
C GLY A 212 18.86 -23.37 26.74
N ARG A 213 18.32 -23.36 25.51
CA ARG A 213 18.27 -24.60 24.68
C ARG A 213 18.62 -24.34 23.22
N ASN A 214 19.75 -24.93 22.83
CA ASN A 214 20.33 -24.95 21.48
C ASN A 214 19.37 -25.53 20.42
N THR A 215 18.47 -24.71 19.87
CA THR A 215 17.81 -25.01 18.60
C THR A 215 17.94 -23.82 17.65
N SER A 216 18.89 -23.95 16.74
CA SER A 216 19.40 -22.94 15.81
C SER A 216 18.47 -22.64 14.62
N THR A 217 17.15 -22.74 14.77
CA THR A 217 16.23 -22.27 13.73
C THR A 217 15.98 -20.78 13.90
N PHE A 218 16.82 -19.98 13.22
CA PHE A 218 16.75 -18.51 13.16
C PHE A 218 15.37 -17.94 12.72
N ALA A 219 14.49 -18.79 12.19
CA ALA A 219 13.10 -18.49 11.87
C ALA A 219 12.14 -18.56 13.07
N GLY A 220 12.64 -18.41 14.31
CA GLY A 220 11.81 -18.39 15.52
C GLY A 220 10.70 -17.34 15.45
N ASP A 221 9.49 -17.80 15.79
CA ASP A 221 8.21 -17.10 15.68
C ASP A 221 8.28 -15.68 16.20
N ALA A 222 8.23 -14.73 15.27
CA ALA A 222 8.03 -13.35 15.64
C ALA A 222 6.60 -13.17 16.17
N GLU A 223 6.47 -12.40 17.25
CA GLU A 223 5.20 -12.12 17.91
C GLU A 223 4.94 -10.62 17.97
N SER A 224 3.69 -10.26 18.17
CA SER A 224 3.31 -8.86 18.36
C SER A 224 3.66 -8.40 19.77
N VAL A 225 3.99 -7.11 19.92
CA VAL A 225 4.26 -6.51 21.23
C VAL A 225 3.02 -6.65 22.12
N VAL A 226 1.81 -6.46 21.57
CA VAL A 226 0.56 -6.64 22.31
C VAL A 226 0.39 -8.06 22.83
N SER A 227 0.71 -9.09 22.02
CA SER A 227 0.64 -10.50 22.45
C SER A 227 1.62 -10.79 23.58
N LEU A 228 2.83 -10.22 23.51
CA LEU A 228 3.87 -10.37 24.53
C LEU A 228 3.45 -9.73 25.85
N CYS A 229 3.01 -8.47 25.82
CA CYS A 229 2.55 -7.75 27.02
C CYS A 229 1.35 -8.43 27.67
N ARG A 230 0.42 -9.00 26.90
CA ARG A 230 -0.72 -9.78 27.44
C ARG A 230 -0.30 -11.01 28.23
N ARG A 231 0.86 -11.59 27.95
CA ARG A 231 1.44 -12.71 28.71
C ARG A 231 2.29 -12.23 29.90
N GLY A 232 2.30 -10.93 30.20
CA GLY A 232 3.12 -10.34 31.25
C GLY A 232 4.61 -10.24 30.88
N GLN A 233 4.97 -10.35 29.61
CA GLN A 233 6.35 -10.15 29.17
C GLN A 233 6.60 -8.67 28.89
N GLU A 234 7.62 -8.11 29.53
CA GLU A 234 8.06 -6.74 29.29
C GLU A 234 8.66 -6.58 27.90
N GLN A 235 8.30 -5.50 27.21
CA GLN A 235 8.80 -5.15 25.88
C GLN A 235 9.07 -3.65 25.82
N GLY A 236 10.33 -3.28 25.62
CA GLY A 236 10.74 -1.89 25.45
C GLY A 236 10.42 -1.38 24.05
N ILE A 237 10.06 -0.10 23.94
CA ILE A 237 10.00 0.60 22.66
C ILE A 237 10.76 1.91 22.82
N LEU A 238 11.78 2.10 22.00
CA LEU A 238 12.59 3.33 21.97
C LEU A 238 12.41 3.98 20.60
N VAL A 239 11.86 5.19 20.59
CA VAL A 239 11.55 5.93 19.36
C VAL A 239 12.57 7.04 19.16
N MET A 240 13.19 7.08 17.99
CA MET A 240 14.15 8.11 17.59
C MET A 240 13.59 8.89 16.40
N PRO A 241 13.35 10.22 16.54
CA PRO A 241 13.04 11.05 15.39
C PRO A 241 14.28 11.17 14.47
N GLN A 242 14.07 11.05 13.17
CA GLN A 242 15.07 11.32 12.14
C GLN A 242 14.67 12.60 11.41
N ALA A 243 15.51 13.62 11.54
CA ALA A 243 15.40 14.88 10.81
C ALA A 243 15.84 14.70 9.34
#